data_AF-A0A8J5JW31-F1
#
_entry.id   AF-A0A8J5JW31-F1
#
_cell.length_a   1.000
_cell.length_b   1.000
_cell.length_c   1.000
_cell.angle_alpha   90.00
_cell.angle_beta   90.00
_cell.angle_gamma   90.00
#
_symmetry.space_group_name_H-M   'P 1'
#
loop_
_entity.id
_entity.type
_entity.pdbx_description
1 polymer ?
#
loop_
_entity_poly.entity_id
_entity_poly.type
_entity_poly.pdbx_seq_one_letter_code
_entity_poly.pdbx_strand_id
1 'polypeptide(L)'
;MGQFFQVQDDYLDCFGDSSVTGKIGTDIGEGKCTWLSVVALQRASPSQRRLMEEHYGRPEQESVDKVKDLYMELGLPATYRAYEDSTSSMIRIHIQQISRGLNHNVFFKFLDKIHKRSS
;
A
#
# COMPACT_ATOMS: atom_id res chain seq x y z
N MET A 1 -0.13 13.45 -3.49
CA MET A 1 1.22 12.84 -3.46
C MET A 1 1.54 12.22 -2.11
N GLY A 2 1.44 12.92 -0.98
CA GLY A 2 1.71 12.33 0.35
C GLY A 2 0.87 11.09 0.68
N GLN A 3 -0.46 11.14 0.47
CA GLN A 3 -1.32 9.97 0.64
C GLN A 3 -0.90 8.79 -0.25
N PHE A 4 -0.58 9.06 -1.52
CA PHE A 4 -0.10 8.03 -2.44
C PHE A 4 1.18 7.38 -1.92
N PHE A 5 2.14 8.18 -1.44
CA PHE A 5 3.37 7.69 -0.84
C PHE A 5 3.09 6.78 0.37
N GLN A 6 2.18 7.16 1.27
CA GLN A 6 1.85 6.33 2.43
C GLN A 6 1.20 5.00 2.02
N VAL A 7 0.29 5.00 1.06
CA VAL A 7 -0.31 3.74 0.55
C VAL A 7 0.75 2.82 -0.08
N GLN A 8 1.76 3.40 -0.74
CA GLN A 8 2.89 2.60 -1.22
C GLN A 8 3.74 2.04 -0.07
N ASP A 9 3.95 2.82 1.00
CA ASP A 9 4.69 2.38 2.18
C ASP A 9 4.00 1.20 2.87
N ASP A 10 2.69 1.33 3.11
CA ASP A 10 1.85 0.28 3.67
C ASP A 10 1.88 -1.01 2.83
N TYR A 11 1.89 -0.88 1.49
CA TYR A 11 1.99 -2.03 0.59
C TYR A 11 3.37 -2.69 0.64
N LEU A 12 4.44 -1.88 0.59
CA LEU A 12 5.82 -2.36 0.60
C LEU A 12 6.22 -2.95 1.96
N ASP A 13 5.62 -2.51 3.05
CA ASP A 13 5.81 -3.14 4.36
C ASP A 13 5.34 -4.61 4.31
N CYS A 14 4.18 -4.88 3.71
CA CYS A 14 3.62 -6.21 3.66
C CYS A 14 4.24 -7.11 2.56
N PHE A 15 4.38 -6.57 1.35
CA PHE A 15 4.72 -7.31 0.13
C PHE A 15 6.06 -6.91 -0.50
N GLY A 16 6.76 -5.94 0.06
CA GLY A 16 8.09 -5.53 -0.41
C GLY A 16 9.12 -6.62 -0.15
N ASP A 17 10.10 -6.71 -1.05
CA ASP A 17 11.26 -7.58 -0.86
C ASP A 17 12.17 -6.97 0.21
N SER A 18 12.38 -7.67 1.32
CA SER A 18 13.24 -7.21 2.42
C SER A 18 14.68 -6.92 2.00
N SER A 19 15.18 -7.58 0.94
CA SER A 19 16.52 -7.31 0.39
C SER A 19 16.60 -5.95 -0.32
N VAL A 20 15.46 -5.41 -0.74
CA VAL A 20 15.36 -4.11 -1.43
C VAL A 20 14.91 -3.01 -0.46
N THR A 21 13.92 -3.29 0.39
CA THR A 21 13.42 -2.30 1.38
C THR A 21 14.36 -2.12 2.57
N GLY A 22 15.24 -3.10 2.83
CA GLY A 22 16.16 -3.10 3.97
C GLY A 22 15.48 -3.32 5.33
N LYS A 23 14.18 -3.61 5.34
CA LYS A 23 13.40 -3.88 6.57
C LYS A 23 12.45 -5.05 6.37
N ILE A 24 12.20 -5.76 7.46
CA ILE A 24 11.09 -6.72 7.56
C ILE A 24 9.85 -5.93 7.94
N GLY A 25 8.74 -6.12 7.23
CA GLY A 25 7.48 -5.47 7.56
C GLY A 25 6.92 -5.91 8.89
N THR A 26 6.41 -4.96 9.67
CA THR A 26 5.87 -5.20 11.02
C THR A 26 4.41 -4.78 11.16
N ASP A 27 3.83 -4.13 10.16
CA ASP A 27 2.53 -3.47 10.29
C ASP A 27 1.39 -4.41 10.71
N ILE A 28 1.36 -5.63 10.16
CA ILE A 28 0.35 -6.64 10.52
C ILE A 28 0.50 -7.04 11.99
N GLY A 29 1.73 -7.34 12.42
CA GLY A 29 1.99 -7.80 13.79
C GLY A 29 1.78 -6.70 14.84
N GLU A 30 2.01 -5.44 14.47
CA GLU A 30 1.74 -4.27 15.30
C GLU A 30 0.26 -3.84 15.28
N GLY A 31 -0.55 -4.40 14.38
CA GLY A 31 -1.97 -4.08 14.26
C GLY A 31 -2.20 -2.67 13.71
N LYS A 32 -1.28 -2.17 12.87
CA LYS A 32 -1.39 -0.81 12.31
C LYS A 32 -2.62 -0.67 11.42
N CYS A 33 -3.22 0.51 11.42
CA CYS A 33 -4.32 0.86 10.51
C CYS A 33 -3.75 1.23 9.13
N THR A 34 -3.39 0.23 8.34
CA THR A 34 -2.83 0.38 7.00
C THR A 34 -3.92 0.42 5.93
N TRP A 35 -3.57 0.90 4.74
CA TRP A 35 -4.43 0.82 3.56
C TRP A 35 -4.86 -0.63 3.27
N LEU A 36 -3.93 -1.59 3.41
CA LEU A 36 -4.22 -3.01 3.18
C LEU A 36 -5.28 -3.54 4.15
N SER A 37 -5.20 -3.22 5.45
CA SER A 37 -6.16 -3.74 6.43
C SER A 37 -7.56 -3.16 6.22
N VAL A 38 -7.66 -1.87 5.89
CA VAL A 38 -8.94 -1.23 5.56
C VAL A 38 -9.57 -1.84 4.32
N VAL A 39 -8.81 -2.01 3.24
CA VAL A 39 -9.33 -2.58 1.99
C VAL A 39 -9.68 -4.06 2.17
N ALA A 40 -8.91 -4.81 2.96
CA ALA A 40 -9.25 -6.19 3.32
C ALA A 40 -10.61 -6.27 4.02
N LEU A 41 -10.81 -5.47 5.07
CA LEU A 41 -12.05 -5.48 5.87
C LEU A 41 -13.28 -5.03 5.08
N GLN A 42 -13.12 -4.18 4.06
CA GLN A 42 -14.20 -3.78 3.15
C GLN A 42 -14.67 -4.92 2.23
N ARG A 43 -13.82 -5.90 1.97
CA ARG A 43 -14.07 -6.99 1.01
C ARG A 43 -14.25 -8.36 1.65
N ALA A 44 -13.77 -8.50 2.88
CA ALA A 44 -13.80 -9.74 3.62
C ALA A 44 -15.25 -10.23 3.84
N SER A 45 -15.46 -11.51 3.58
CA SER A 45 -16.62 -12.24 4.06
C SER A 45 -16.63 -12.33 5.60
N PRO A 46 -17.75 -12.72 6.24
CA PRO A 46 -17.80 -12.87 7.70
C PRO A 46 -16.75 -13.83 8.28
N SER A 47 -16.40 -14.92 7.57
CA SER A 47 -15.36 -15.85 8.02
C SER A 47 -13.96 -15.24 7.90
N GLN A 48 -13.66 -14.58 6.79
CA GLN A 48 -12.38 -13.88 6.59
C GLN A 48 -12.20 -12.72 7.58
N ARG A 49 -13.29 -12.05 7.96
CA ARG A 49 -13.27 -11.01 9.00
C ARG A 49 -12.93 -11.59 10.38
N ARG A 50 -13.44 -12.77 10.72
CA ARG A 50 -13.04 -13.46 11.97
C ARG A 50 -11.56 -13.83 11.95
N LEU A 51 -11.04 -14.27 10.81
CA LEU A 51 -9.59 -14.52 10.64
C LEU A 51 -8.78 -13.25 10.91
N MET A 52 -9.21 -12.11 10.33
CA MET A 52 -8.58 -10.81 10.62
C MET A 52 -8.66 -10.46 12.12
N GLU A 53 -9.79 -10.66 12.79
CA GLU A 53 -9.96 -10.38 14.23
C GLU A 53 -9.08 -11.29 15.11
N GLU A 54 -8.81 -12.52 14.70
CA GLU A 54 -7.99 -13.49 15.43
C GLU A 54 -6.49 -13.22 15.27
N HIS A 55 -6.04 -12.91 14.05
CA HIS A 55 -4.63 -12.89 13.67
C HIS A 55 -4.03 -11.50 13.46
N TYR A 56 -4.83 -10.46 13.19
CA TYR A 56 -4.29 -9.10 12.98
C TYR A 56 -3.84 -8.48 14.32
N GLY A 57 -2.67 -7.84 14.36
CA GLY A 57 -2.08 -7.33 15.60
C GLY A 57 -1.41 -8.38 16.48
N ARG A 58 -1.07 -9.53 15.88
CA ARG A 58 -0.37 -10.64 16.53
C ARG A 58 1.06 -10.73 15.96
N PRO A 59 2.11 -10.59 16.77
CA PRO A 59 3.49 -10.57 16.27
C PRO A 59 4.00 -11.96 15.83
N GLU A 60 3.27 -13.02 16.15
CA GLU A 60 3.63 -14.38 15.74
C GLU A 60 3.60 -14.53 14.21
N GLN A 61 4.68 -15.07 13.64
CA GLN A 61 4.85 -15.21 12.19
C GLN A 61 3.69 -15.98 11.54
N GLU A 62 3.17 -17.02 12.20
CA GLU A 62 2.01 -17.78 11.71
C GLU A 62 0.76 -16.90 11.53
N SER A 63 0.51 -15.98 12.47
CA SER A 63 -0.61 -15.05 12.37
C SER A 63 -0.39 -14.03 11.25
N VAL A 64 0.83 -13.52 11.12
CA VAL A 64 1.21 -12.62 10.02
C VAL A 64 1.01 -13.29 8.67
N ASP A 65 1.46 -14.53 8.51
CA ASP A 65 1.35 -15.29 7.26
C ASP A 65 -0.11 -15.56 6.90
N LYS A 66 -0.96 -15.93 7.86
CA LYS A 66 -2.41 -16.11 7.64
C LYS A 66 -3.09 -14.82 7.13
N VAL A 67 -2.70 -13.66 7.66
CA VAL A 67 -3.22 -12.37 7.18
C VAL A 67 -2.69 -12.06 5.76
N LYS A 68 -1.41 -12.34 5.48
CA LYS A 68 -0.83 -12.16 4.15
C LYS A 68 -1.52 -13.04 3.11
N ASP A 69 -1.79 -14.30 3.44
CA ASP A 69 -2.52 -15.24 2.58
C ASP A 69 -3.94 -14.74 2.30
N LEU A 70 -4.63 -14.22 3.32
CA LEU A 70 -5.94 -13.60 3.13
C LEU A 70 -5.86 -12.38 2.20
N TYR A 71 -4.83 -11.55 2.31
CA TYR A 71 -4.64 -10.41 1.39
C TYR A 71 -4.43 -10.86 -0.06
N MET A 72 -3.75 -12.00 -0.26
CA MET A 72 -3.60 -12.61 -1.58
C MET A 72 -4.95 -13.12 -2.11
N GLU A 73 -5.73 -13.83 -1.27
CA GLU A 73 -7.06 -14.33 -1.61
C GLU A 73 -8.03 -13.20 -2.01
N LEU A 74 -7.98 -12.07 -1.30
CA LEU A 74 -8.80 -10.88 -1.58
C LEU A 74 -8.32 -10.08 -2.80
N GLY A 75 -7.23 -10.50 -3.46
CA GLY A 75 -6.67 -9.83 -4.63
C GLY A 75 -6.14 -8.43 -4.33
N LEU A 76 -5.63 -8.19 -3.12
CA LEU A 76 -5.12 -6.87 -2.75
C LEU A 76 -3.91 -6.41 -3.56
N PRO A 77 -2.95 -7.28 -3.99
CA PRO A 77 -1.88 -6.86 -4.88
C PRO A 77 -2.38 -6.28 -6.21
N ALA A 78 -3.36 -6.94 -6.85
CA ALA A 78 -3.97 -6.43 -8.09
C ALA A 78 -4.71 -5.11 -7.84
N THR A 79 -5.39 -5.00 -6.70
CA THR A 79 -6.09 -3.78 -6.29
C THR A 79 -5.13 -2.61 -6.10
N TYR A 80 -4.00 -2.86 -5.44
CA TYR A 80 -2.96 -1.86 -5.26
C TYR A 80 -2.39 -1.40 -6.60
N ARG A 81 -2.13 -2.31 -7.54
CA ARG A 81 -1.64 -1.94 -8.88
C ARG A 81 -2.62 -1.04 -9.63
N ALA A 82 -3.91 -1.36 -9.60
CA ALA A 82 -4.93 -0.50 -10.20
C ALA A 82 -5.00 0.88 -9.52
N TYR A 83 -4.88 0.93 -8.19
CA TYR A 83 -4.82 2.18 -7.43
C TYR A 83 -3.57 3.00 -7.78
N GLU A 84 -2.40 2.35 -7.88
CA GLU A 84 -1.12 2.97 -8.21
C GLU A 84 -1.15 3.64 -9.59
N ASP A 85 -1.62 2.92 -10.61
CA ASP A 85 -1.68 3.41 -11.99
C ASP A 85 -2.68 4.57 -12.12
N SER A 86 -3.87 4.43 -11.52
CA SER A 86 -4.91 5.46 -11.55
C SER A 86 -4.46 6.73 -10.82
N THR A 87 -3.88 6.58 -9.63
CA THR A 87 -3.43 7.72 -8.82
C THR A 87 -2.24 8.43 -9.46
N SER A 88 -1.27 7.68 -10.02
CA SER A 88 -0.15 8.25 -10.77
C SER A 88 -0.65 9.05 -11.98
N SER A 89 -1.59 8.49 -12.76
CA SER A 89 -2.19 9.17 -13.92
C SER A 89 -2.91 10.45 -13.52
N MET A 90 -3.71 10.41 -12.46
CA MET A 90 -4.40 11.59 -11.92
C MET A 90 -3.41 12.66 -11.46
N ILE A 91 -2.34 12.29 -10.75
CA ILE A 91 -1.31 13.24 -10.31
C ILE A 91 -0.61 13.87 -11.52
N ARG A 92 -0.29 13.10 -12.58
CA ARG A 92 0.29 13.63 -13.83
C ARG A 92 -0.63 14.68 -14.47
N ILE A 93 -1.92 14.39 -14.60
CA ILE A 93 -2.91 15.31 -15.16
C ILE A 93 -2.97 16.60 -14.32
N HIS A 94 -3.06 16.48 -13.00
CA HIS A 94 -3.08 17.66 -12.13
C HIS A 94 -1.79 18.49 -12.24
N ILE A 95 -0.61 17.88 -12.32
CA ILE A 95 0.66 18.61 -12.52
C ILE A 95 0.64 19.40 -13.83
N GLN A 96 0.13 18.81 -14.92
CA GLN A 96 0.02 19.49 -16.22
C GLN A 96 -0.97 20.67 -16.20
N GLN A 97 -2.00 20.59 -15.37
CA GLN A 97 -3.04 21.62 -15.25
C GLN A 97 -2.67 22.78 -14.31
N ILE A 98 -1.61 22.64 -13.50
CA ILE A 98 -1.06 23.77 -12.77
C ILE A 98 -0.68 24.83 -13.81
N SER A 99 -1.09 26.08 -13.62
CA SER A 99 -0.96 27.14 -14.63
C SER A 99 -0.34 28.41 -14.08
N ARG A 100 0.22 28.36 -12.86
CA ARG A 100 0.68 29.55 -12.14
C ARG A 100 2.13 29.42 -11.67
N GLY A 101 3.06 29.81 -12.54
CA GLY A 101 4.43 30.26 -12.20
C GLY A 101 5.39 29.27 -11.56
N LEU A 102 4.92 28.11 -11.09
CA LEU A 102 5.73 27.03 -10.55
C LEU A 102 6.25 26.15 -11.69
N ASN A 103 7.54 25.83 -11.64
CA ASN A 103 8.13 24.92 -12.62
C ASN A 103 7.61 23.50 -12.40
N HIS A 104 6.71 23.02 -13.26
CA HIS A 104 6.08 21.70 -13.13
C HIS A 104 7.08 20.54 -13.16
N ASN A 105 8.28 20.76 -13.72
CA ASN A 105 9.33 19.76 -13.72
C ASN A 105 9.75 19.35 -12.30
N VAL A 106 9.60 20.23 -11.31
CA VAL A 106 9.85 19.89 -9.90
C VAL A 106 8.87 18.81 -9.44
N PHE A 107 7.59 18.94 -9.75
CA PHE A 107 6.57 17.97 -9.36
C PHE A 107 6.69 16.65 -10.13
N PHE A 108 7.07 16.69 -11.41
CA PHE A 108 7.39 15.47 -12.15
C PHE A 108 8.58 14.72 -11.55
N LYS A 109 9.66 15.42 -11.16
CA LYS A 109 10.80 14.80 -10.47
C LYS A 109 10.39 14.12 -9.15
N PHE A 110 9.49 14.73 -8.38
CA PHE A 110 8.95 14.09 -7.18
C PHE A 110 8.10 12.87 -7.52
N LEU A 111 7.24 12.96 -8.52
CA LEU A 111 6.39 11.85 -8.94
C LEU A 111 7.21 10.66 -9.46
N ASP A 112 8.21 10.91 -10.30
CA ASP A 112 9.06 9.87 -10.87
C ASP A 112 9.90 9.17 -9.78
N LYS A 113 10.23 9.87 -8.69
CA LYS A 113 10.91 9.27 -7.54
C LYS A 113 10.00 8.33 -6.72
N ILE A 114 8.69 8.57 -6.71
CA ILE A 114 7.75 7.78 -5.91
C ILE A 114 7.01 6.72 -6.74
N HIS A 115 6.79 6.92 -8.04
CA HIS A 115 6.07 5.98 -8.89
C HIS A 115 6.84 4.66 -9.04
N LYS A 116 6.20 3.52 -8.76
CA LYS A 116 6.80 2.17 -8.83
C LYS A 116 8.07 1.99 -8.01
N ARG A 117 8.21 2.70 -6.89
CA ARG A 117 9.38 2.50 -6.02
C ARG A 117 9.40 1.08 -5.46
N SER A 118 10.60 0.55 -5.30
CA SER A 118 10.83 -0.78 -4.71
C SER A 118 11.27 -0.70 -3.23
N SER A 119 11.53 0.51 -2.73
CA SER A 119 11.93 0.87 -1.37
C SER A 119 11.42 2.27 -1.04
#